data_AF-A0A2E4ZXG4-F1
#
_entry.id   AF-A0A2E4ZXG4-F1
#
_cell.length_a   1.000
_cell.length_b   1.000
_cell.length_c   1.000
_cell.angle_alpha   90.00
_cell.angle_beta   90.00
_cell.angle_gamma   90.00
#
_symmetry.space_group_name_H-M   'P 1'
#
loop_
_entity.id
_entity.type
_entity.pdbx_description
1 polymer ?
#
loop_
_entity_poly.entity_id
_entity_poly.type
_entity_poly.pdbx_seq_one_letter_code
_entity_poly.pdbx_strand_id
1 'polypeptide(L)'
;MSGPKVCEIDYEAILRAQMRNREEWTSLLARYKSELRELTALTKQASDLGLQVSIPASTKALRSQTQHLLEEGEGDGAVSKVRGALNKAQSDLAGAKSNFKAKVTELQRRHGQLKSGLKQLSVDMDGFPKQYADLVPRNFPKETVQELRQNLQAKLDGFVVPASPELQLSGAGIAALDQAEAKLQTLQGQLDSIREEAFQTLNDENSRLVTESILKGAEPVQSLSEWLADNQPEPDVTDEKSEKVAEKVNKLLAELVVLKDYPDWQRLYGKAEKVLEEASSSRKRMLYENLVLECSAKVKRAKKHEAWSKGLRVLQAAADMLKSASGKDFAEELEAFERSGETSVSLEELKARLKTIESEEKRARETQERIDAVLESLQEQGYELGEELMEVVTVEKGKLVFAKPLTLSLPGEEDYGIRVSVSGEKGVQTEMVRYEDVEESANQKIRDQEKEESWCAHHAQMRKDLEGRGYSIKLKLKKNAGELPMRVVSRGKAKATRRRGASLSSKLKRKER
;
A
#
# COMPACT_ATOMS: atom_id res chain seq x y z
N MET A 1 -48.78 -14.25 -35.81
CA MET A 1 -47.84 -14.27 -36.94
C MET A 1 -46.59 -13.48 -36.56
N SER A 2 -45.43 -14.12 -36.34
CA SER A 2 -44.17 -13.40 -36.16
C SER A 2 -42.88 -14.14 -36.53
N GLY A 3 -42.07 -13.51 -37.39
CA GLY A 3 -40.68 -13.87 -37.68
C GLY A 3 -39.67 -13.37 -36.65
N PRO A 4 -38.36 -13.31 -36.95
CA PRO A 4 -37.30 -13.14 -35.97
C PRO A 4 -37.56 -11.91 -35.10
N LYS A 5 -37.59 -12.13 -33.78
CA LYS A 5 -37.91 -11.11 -32.79
C LYS A 5 -36.63 -10.62 -32.14
N VAL A 6 -36.39 -9.32 -32.26
CA VAL A 6 -35.32 -8.64 -31.54
C VAL A 6 -35.93 -7.93 -30.36
N CYS A 7 -35.57 -8.37 -29.16
CA CYS A 7 -36.00 -7.77 -27.91
C CYS A 7 -34.82 -7.01 -27.30
N GLU A 8 -35.00 -5.73 -27.06
CA GLU A 8 -34.12 -4.96 -26.20
C GLU A 8 -34.63 -5.09 -24.78
N ILE A 9 -33.82 -5.69 -23.91
CA ILE A 9 -34.12 -5.86 -22.50
C ILE A 9 -33.41 -4.75 -21.73
N ASP A 10 -34.20 -3.86 -21.14
CA ASP A 10 -33.79 -2.70 -20.37
C ASP A 10 -34.05 -2.98 -18.88
N TYR A 11 -32.96 -3.32 -18.19
CA TYR A 11 -32.93 -3.56 -16.73
C TYR A 11 -32.25 -2.37 -16.02
N GLU A 12 -32.24 -1.19 -16.65
CA GLU A 12 -31.20 -0.23 -16.31
C GLU A 12 -31.34 0.42 -14.93
N ALA A 13 -32.53 0.57 -14.33
CA ALA A 13 -32.66 1.36 -13.09
C ALA A 13 -32.15 0.62 -11.84
N ILE A 14 -32.56 -0.64 -11.66
CA ILE A 14 -32.21 -1.46 -10.49
C ILE A 14 -30.76 -1.96 -10.61
N LEU A 15 -30.32 -2.43 -11.80
CA LEU A 15 -28.89 -2.71 -12.04
C LEU A 15 -28.05 -1.47 -11.83
N ARG A 16 -28.45 -0.27 -12.29
CA ARG A 16 -27.65 0.95 -12.07
C ARG A 16 -27.48 1.25 -10.59
N ALA A 17 -28.46 0.98 -9.74
CA ALA A 17 -28.33 1.19 -8.30
C ALA A 17 -27.42 0.14 -7.66
N GLN A 18 -27.66 -1.15 -7.91
CA GLN A 18 -26.86 -2.24 -7.37
C GLN A 18 -25.40 -2.21 -7.87
N MET A 19 -25.19 -1.89 -9.15
CA MET A 19 -23.87 -1.74 -9.74
C MET A 19 -23.14 -0.53 -9.18
N ARG A 20 -23.80 0.62 -8.99
CA ARG A 20 -23.18 1.79 -8.34
C ARG A 20 -22.70 1.46 -6.93
N ASN A 21 -23.55 0.81 -6.13
CA ASN A 21 -23.17 0.43 -4.77
C ASN A 21 -22.03 -0.60 -4.75
N ARG A 22 -22.03 -1.54 -5.70
CA ARG A 22 -20.96 -2.54 -5.85
C ARG A 22 -19.64 -1.91 -6.33
N GLU A 23 -19.68 -1.00 -7.30
CA GLU A 23 -18.53 -0.25 -7.81
C GLU A 23 -17.91 0.63 -6.71
N GLU A 24 -18.75 1.32 -5.94
CA GLU A 24 -18.27 2.10 -4.79
C GLU A 24 -17.66 1.20 -3.73
N TRP A 25 -18.31 0.09 -3.39
CA TRP A 25 -17.81 -0.88 -2.42
C TRP A 25 -16.48 -1.51 -2.84
N THR A 26 -16.31 -1.93 -4.11
CA THR A 26 -15.03 -2.48 -4.59
C THR A 26 -13.92 -1.44 -4.54
N SER A 27 -14.20 -0.20 -4.94
CA SER A 27 -13.26 0.91 -4.89
C SER A 27 -12.81 1.24 -3.45
N LEU A 28 -13.75 1.27 -2.50
CA LEU A 28 -13.44 1.51 -1.10
C LEU A 28 -12.64 0.35 -0.47
N LEU A 29 -12.95 -0.90 -0.79
CA LEU A 29 -12.18 -2.05 -0.32
C LEU A 29 -10.77 -2.08 -0.91
N ALA A 30 -10.61 -1.71 -2.17
CA ALA A 30 -9.32 -1.57 -2.82
C ALA A 30 -8.44 -0.54 -2.09
N ARG A 31 -8.99 0.63 -1.78
CA ARG A 31 -8.32 1.66 -0.96
C ARG A 31 -7.96 1.13 0.42
N TYR A 32 -8.90 0.49 1.12
CA TYR A 32 -8.67 -0.07 2.45
C TYR A 32 -7.53 -1.09 2.47
N LYS A 33 -7.48 -2.01 1.49
CA LYS A 33 -6.36 -2.96 1.34
C LYS A 33 -5.02 -2.26 1.14
N SER A 34 -4.98 -1.20 0.32
CA SER A 34 -3.77 -0.41 0.09
C SER A 34 -3.26 0.25 1.38
N GLU A 35 -4.15 0.92 2.12
CA GLU A 35 -3.79 1.57 3.41
C GLU A 35 -3.29 0.54 4.43
N LEU A 36 -3.92 -0.64 4.49
CA LEU A 36 -3.52 -1.71 5.42
C LEU A 36 -2.14 -2.31 5.07
N ARG A 37 -1.80 -2.44 3.78
CA ARG A 37 -0.44 -2.83 3.34
C ARG A 37 0.59 -1.79 3.79
N GLU A 38 0.28 -0.51 3.62
CA GLU A 38 1.17 0.60 4.04
C GLU A 38 1.37 0.61 5.56
N LEU A 39 0.28 0.47 6.33
CA LEU A 39 0.33 0.39 7.79
C LEU A 39 1.13 -0.82 8.27
N THR A 40 0.98 -1.98 7.63
CA THR A 40 1.74 -3.19 7.97
C THR A 40 3.24 -3.00 7.72
N ALA A 41 3.61 -2.41 6.59
CA ALA A 41 5.01 -2.11 6.28
C ALA A 41 5.60 -1.09 7.28
N LEU A 42 4.84 -0.05 7.63
CA LEU A 42 5.26 0.93 8.63
C LEU A 42 5.36 0.30 10.02
N THR A 43 4.46 -0.61 10.39
CA THR A 43 4.49 -1.33 11.67
C THR A 43 5.77 -2.15 11.81
N LYS A 44 6.21 -2.82 10.74
CA LYS A 44 7.49 -3.55 10.74
C LYS A 44 8.69 -2.62 10.95
N GLN A 45 8.70 -1.47 10.29
CA GLN A 45 9.77 -0.46 10.49
C GLN A 45 9.71 0.15 11.90
N ALA A 46 8.52 0.39 12.41
CA ALA A 46 8.28 0.97 13.72
C ALA A 46 8.68 0.00 14.86
N SER A 47 8.44 -1.30 14.69
CA SER A 47 8.86 -2.32 15.66
C SER A 47 10.37 -2.39 15.80
N ASP A 48 11.12 -2.18 14.70
CA ASP A 48 12.58 -2.09 14.75
C ASP A 48 13.06 -0.89 15.56
N LEU A 49 12.23 0.14 15.73
CA LEU A 49 12.49 1.31 16.60
C LEU A 49 11.85 1.20 18.00
N GLY A 50 11.29 0.04 18.35
CA GLY A 50 10.61 -0.21 19.63
C GLY A 50 9.23 0.44 19.75
N LEU A 51 8.61 0.86 18.64
CA LEU A 51 7.25 1.40 18.63
C LEU A 51 6.22 0.29 18.40
N GLN A 52 5.16 0.30 19.20
CA GLN A 52 4.00 -0.57 18.98
C GLN A 52 2.94 0.16 18.14
N VAL A 53 2.57 -0.42 17.01
CA VAL A 53 1.49 0.08 16.15
C VAL A 53 0.40 -0.98 16.08
N SER A 54 -0.83 -0.58 16.43
CA SER A 54 -1.99 -1.47 16.35
C SER A 54 -2.41 -1.63 14.89
N ILE A 55 -2.45 -2.87 14.40
CA ILE A 55 -2.99 -3.18 13.07
C ILE A 55 -4.50 -3.47 13.23
N PRO A 56 -5.38 -2.79 12.48
CA PRO A 56 -6.81 -3.06 12.52
C PRO A 56 -7.15 -4.48 12.04
N ALA A 57 -8.37 -4.92 12.33
CA ALA A 57 -8.85 -6.26 12.02
C ALA A 57 -8.68 -6.65 10.54
N SER A 58 -8.54 -7.96 10.29
CA SER A 58 -8.25 -8.51 8.95
C SER A 58 -9.23 -8.05 7.87
N THR A 59 -8.69 -7.72 6.69
CA THR A 59 -9.45 -7.46 5.45
C THR A 59 -10.45 -8.58 5.12
N LYS A 60 -10.15 -9.83 5.52
CA LYS A 60 -11.05 -10.97 5.34
C LYS A 60 -12.34 -10.82 6.13
N ALA A 61 -12.27 -10.36 7.38
CA ALA A 61 -13.43 -10.17 8.24
C ALA A 61 -14.31 -9.00 7.77
N LEU A 62 -13.70 -7.89 7.33
CA LEU A 62 -14.45 -6.77 6.76
C LEU A 62 -15.16 -7.18 5.46
N ARG A 63 -14.49 -7.96 4.60
CA ARG A 63 -15.07 -8.47 3.36
C ARG A 63 -16.26 -9.38 3.63
N SER A 64 -16.15 -10.35 4.56
CA SER A 64 -17.27 -11.25 4.86
C SER A 64 -18.46 -10.51 5.44
N GLN A 65 -18.24 -9.56 6.35
CA GLN A 65 -19.32 -8.77 6.95
C GLN A 65 -20.04 -7.87 5.95
N THR A 66 -19.32 -7.31 4.98
CA THR A 66 -19.91 -6.40 3.99
C THR A 66 -20.54 -7.14 2.81
N GLN A 67 -20.03 -8.33 2.49
CA GLN A 67 -20.66 -9.26 1.55
C GLN A 67 -22.05 -9.70 2.03
N HIS A 68 -22.19 -10.03 3.32
CA HIS A 68 -23.48 -10.37 3.92
C HIS A 68 -24.52 -9.25 3.78
N LEU A 69 -24.12 -8.01 4.09
CA LEU A 69 -25.00 -6.82 3.93
C LEU A 69 -25.43 -6.59 2.48
N LEU A 70 -24.55 -6.89 1.50
CA LEU A 70 -24.92 -6.82 0.09
C LEU A 70 -25.92 -7.89 -0.31
N GLU A 71 -25.80 -9.10 0.25
CA GLU A 71 -26.73 -10.22 0.03
C GLU A 71 -28.11 -9.94 0.65
N GLU A 72 -28.16 -9.19 1.76
CA GLU A 72 -29.39 -8.73 2.41
C GLU A 72 -30.04 -7.51 1.73
N GLY A 73 -29.40 -6.94 0.70
CA GLY A 73 -29.88 -5.73 0.00
C GLY A 73 -29.55 -4.41 0.72
N GLU A 74 -28.80 -4.44 1.81
CA GLU A 74 -28.35 -3.28 2.59
C GLU A 74 -27.06 -2.65 2.02
N GLY A 75 -27.08 -2.31 0.72
CA GLY A 75 -25.90 -1.80 0.02
C GLY A 75 -25.27 -0.55 0.67
N ASP A 76 -26.10 0.37 1.15
CA ASP A 76 -25.62 1.59 1.83
C ASP A 76 -24.95 1.28 3.17
N GLY A 77 -25.43 0.25 3.88
CA GLY A 77 -24.84 -0.27 5.11
C GLY A 77 -23.44 -0.86 4.84
N ALA A 78 -23.30 -1.65 3.77
CA ALA A 78 -22.01 -2.20 3.35
C ALA A 78 -21.00 -1.09 3.02
N VAL A 79 -21.41 -0.09 2.23
CA VAL A 79 -20.56 1.07 1.86
C VAL A 79 -20.14 1.87 3.09
N SER A 80 -21.10 2.20 3.97
CA SER A 80 -20.84 2.94 5.22
C SER A 80 -19.81 2.22 6.11
N LYS A 81 -19.95 0.89 6.24
CA LYS A 81 -19.04 0.07 7.05
C LYS A 81 -17.61 0.03 6.51
N VAL A 82 -17.44 -0.12 5.19
CA VAL A 82 -16.10 -0.04 4.57
C VAL A 82 -15.51 1.36 4.73
N ARG A 83 -16.32 2.42 4.54
CA ARG A 83 -15.87 3.80 4.71
C ARG A 83 -15.42 4.08 6.15
N GLY A 84 -16.15 3.61 7.16
CA GLY A 84 -15.74 3.70 8.56
C GLY A 84 -14.42 2.99 8.84
N ALA A 85 -14.23 1.77 8.30
CA ALA A 85 -12.98 1.03 8.43
C ALA A 85 -11.81 1.73 7.71
N LEU A 86 -12.05 2.30 6.54
CA LEU A 86 -11.07 3.09 5.77
C LEU A 86 -10.63 4.34 6.54
N ASN A 87 -11.58 5.12 7.04
CA ASN A 87 -11.28 6.33 7.83
C ASN A 87 -10.47 5.99 9.08
N LYS A 88 -10.81 4.88 9.77
CA LYS A 88 -10.03 4.40 10.91
C LYS A 88 -8.61 4.02 10.50
N ALA A 89 -8.43 3.24 9.43
CA ALA A 89 -7.10 2.86 8.94
C ALA A 89 -6.25 4.07 8.51
N GLN A 90 -6.86 5.10 7.91
CA GLN A 90 -6.18 6.34 7.55
C GLN A 90 -5.76 7.14 8.79
N SER A 91 -6.63 7.22 9.79
CA SER A 91 -6.31 7.83 11.08
C SER A 91 -5.15 7.10 11.77
N ASP A 92 -5.22 5.78 11.85
CA ASP A 92 -4.18 4.93 12.45
C ASP A 92 -2.84 5.08 11.70
N LEU A 93 -2.87 5.12 10.37
CA LEU A 93 -1.68 5.35 9.54
C LEU A 93 -1.08 6.74 9.75
N ALA A 94 -1.91 7.78 9.80
CA ALA A 94 -1.44 9.14 10.07
C ALA A 94 -0.80 9.25 11.45
N GLY A 95 -1.43 8.65 12.48
CA GLY A 95 -0.88 8.56 13.83
C GLY A 95 0.45 7.82 13.87
N ALA A 96 0.52 6.65 13.22
CA ALA A 96 1.75 5.85 13.14
C ALA A 96 2.90 6.61 12.44
N LYS A 97 2.62 7.32 11.34
CA LYS A 97 3.63 8.17 10.66
C LYS A 97 4.12 9.31 11.54
N SER A 98 3.21 9.96 12.27
CA SER A 98 3.56 11.03 13.22
C SER A 98 4.46 10.50 14.33
N ASN A 99 4.10 9.37 14.94
CA ASN A 99 4.88 8.76 16.02
C ASN A 99 6.26 8.31 15.53
N PHE A 100 6.33 7.69 14.34
CA PHE A 100 7.59 7.30 13.73
C PHE A 100 8.49 8.51 13.45
N LYS A 101 7.92 9.59 12.88
CA LYS A 101 8.65 10.86 12.65
C LYS A 101 9.19 11.44 13.96
N ALA A 102 8.36 11.49 14.99
CA ALA A 102 8.76 11.99 16.31
C ALA A 102 9.90 11.15 16.91
N LYS A 103 9.83 9.82 16.81
CA LYS A 103 10.89 8.92 17.29
C LYS A 103 12.20 9.12 16.55
N VAL A 104 12.18 9.28 15.22
CA VAL A 104 13.39 9.54 14.43
C VAL A 104 14.00 10.90 14.81
N THR A 105 13.18 11.95 14.94
CA THR A 105 13.67 13.26 15.40
C THR A 105 14.28 13.18 16.80
N GLU A 106 13.67 12.42 17.70
CA GLU A 106 14.21 12.20 19.05
C GLU A 106 15.56 11.47 19.03
N LEU A 107 15.70 10.41 18.22
CA LEU A 107 16.97 9.71 18.07
C LEU A 107 18.06 10.60 17.46
N GLN A 108 17.72 11.44 16.49
CA GLN A 108 18.65 12.43 15.92
C GLN A 108 19.09 13.46 16.95
N ARG A 109 18.17 13.94 17.79
CA ARG A 109 18.44 14.88 18.88
C ARG A 109 19.39 14.27 19.90
N ARG A 110 19.07 13.07 20.38
CA ARG A 110 19.89 12.29 21.31
C ARG A 110 21.31 12.05 20.80
N HIS A 111 21.43 11.62 19.55
CA HIS A 111 22.74 11.44 18.91
C HIS A 111 23.54 12.75 18.81
N GLY A 112 22.88 13.85 18.44
CA GLY A 112 23.49 15.18 18.44
C GLY A 112 24.00 15.58 19.84
N GLN A 113 23.20 15.35 20.88
CA GLN A 113 23.56 15.62 22.28
C GLN A 113 24.74 14.76 22.75
N LEU A 114 24.75 13.48 22.41
CA LEU A 114 25.85 12.58 22.71
C LEU A 114 27.14 13.08 22.07
N LYS A 115 27.11 13.46 20.79
CA LYS A 115 28.29 13.97 20.08
C LYS A 115 28.81 15.27 20.67
N SER A 116 27.93 16.21 21.02
CA SER A 116 28.34 17.44 21.72
C SER A 116 28.90 17.15 23.12
N GLY A 117 28.29 16.20 23.85
CA GLY A 117 28.74 15.82 25.19
C GLY A 117 30.12 15.16 25.18
N LEU A 118 30.37 14.23 24.25
CA LEU A 118 31.70 13.62 24.05
C LEU A 118 32.76 14.66 23.67
N LYS A 119 32.40 15.63 22.81
CA LYS A 119 33.30 16.73 22.45
C LYS A 119 33.60 17.62 23.65
N GLN A 120 32.59 18.01 24.42
CA GLN A 120 32.77 18.82 25.63
C GLN A 120 33.64 18.09 26.65
N LEU A 121 33.38 16.80 26.87
CA LEU A 121 34.18 15.96 27.76
C LEU A 121 35.67 15.94 27.33
N SER A 122 35.95 15.82 26.03
CA SER A 122 37.32 15.90 25.51
C SER A 122 37.96 17.26 25.77
N VAL A 123 37.23 18.37 25.54
CA VAL A 123 37.72 19.73 25.80
C VAL A 123 37.99 19.95 27.29
N ASP A 124 37.08 19.48 28.14
CA ASP A 124 37.17 19.56 29.59
C ASP A 124 38.38 18.77 30.12
N MET A 125 38.59 17.57 29.57
CA MET A 125 39.72 16.71 29.89
C MET A 125 41.06 17.36 29.50
N ASP A 126 41.15 17.94 28.29
CA ASP A 126 42.35 18.61 27.80
C ASP A 126 42.62 19.96 28.51
N GLY A 127 41.55 20.65 28.93
CA GLY A 127 41.59 21.95 29.59
C GLY A 127 41.88 21.86 31.08
N PHE A 128 41.45 20.78 31.74
CA PHE A 128 41.53 20.65 33.19
C PHE A 128 42.96 20.76 33.76
N PRO A 129 44.01 20.16 33.16
CA PRO A 129 45.39 20.34 33.64
C PRO A 129 45.86 21.81 33.68
N LYS A 130 45.42 22.63 32.73
CA LYS A 130 45.76 24.06 32.68
C LYS A 130 45.02 24.82 33.76
N GLN A 131 43.71 24.61 33.88
CA GLN A 131 42.88 25.22 34.93
C GLN A 131 43.40 24.86 36.33
N TYR A 132 43.75 23.58 36.53
CA TYR A 132 44.33 23.10 37.77
C TYR A 132 45.67 23.77 38.06
N ALA A 133 46.54 23.93 37.06
CA ALA A 133 47.82 24.61 37.21
C ALA A 133 47.69 26.10 37.59
N ASP A 134 46.66 26.79 37.07
CA ASP A 134 46.38 28.20 37.40
C ASP A 134 45.85 28.38 38.82
N LEU A 135 45.21 27.35 39.37
CA LEU A 135 44.71 27.31 40.75
C LEU A 135 45.80 27.02 41.79
N VAL A 136 46.96 26.50 41.39
CA VAL A 136 48.06 26.22 42.33
C VAL A 136 48.70 27.54 42.81
N PRO A 137 48.73 27.82 44.13
CA PRO A 137 49.35 29.03 44.65
C PRO A 137 50.84 29.16 44.29
N ARG A 138 51.28 30.37 43.92
CA ARG A 138 52.65 30.63 43.43
C ARG A 138 53.75 30.34 44.46
N ASN A 139 53.41 30.26 45.74
CA ASN A 139 54.30 29.99 46.86
C ASN A 139 54.50 28.47 47.12
N PHE A 140 53.84 27.58 46.38
CA PHE A 140 54.05 26.14 46.52
C PHE A 140 55.47 25.72 46.12
N PRO A 141 56.11 24.77 46.85
CA PRO A 141 57.38 24.19 46.43
C PRO A 141 57.27 23.53 45.04
N LYS A 142 58.27 23.76 44.19
CA LYS A 142 58.26 23.25 42.79
C LYS A 142 58.10 21.73 42.71
N GLU A 143 58.71 21.00 43.64
CA GLU A 143 58.63 19.53 43.72
C GLU A 143 57.19 19.07 43.98
N THR A 144 56.49 19.70 44.94
CA THR A 144 55.07 19.42 45.25
C THR A 144 54.17 19.74 44.05
N VAL A 145 54.39 20.87 43.37
CA VAL A 145 53.61 21.21 42.15
C VAL A 145 53.80 20.15 41.06
N GLN A 146 55.02 19.65 40.90
CA GLN A 146 55.32 18.61 39.92
C GLN A 146 54.65 17.28 40.28
N GLU A 147 54.67 16.88 41.55
CA GLU A 147 54.02 15.65 42.04
C GLU A 147 52.50 15.72 41.86
N LEU A 148 51.85 16.83 42.24
CA LEU A 148 50.42 17.04 42.04
C LEU A 148 50.04 16.95 40.56
N ARG A 149 50.84 17.55 39.67
CA ARG A 149 50.61 17.48 38.22
C ARG A 149 50.80 16.07 37.67
N GLN A 150 51.82 15.35 38.12
CA GLN A 150 52.06 13.96 37.68
C GLN A 150 50.94 13.03 38.14
N ASN A 151 50.46 13.18 39.38
CA ASN A 151 49.34 12.41 39.90
C ASN A 151 48.06 12.69 39.11
N LEU A 152 47.76 13.97 38.85
CA LEU A 152 46.61 14.35 38.02
C LEU A 152 46.73 13.77 36.60
N GLN A 153 47.89 13.92 35.96
CA GLN A 153 48.12 13.40 34.60
C GLN A 153 47.97 11.88 34.56
N ALA A 154 48.51 11.14 35.53
CA ALA A 154 48.36 9.69 35.59
C ALA A 154 46.90 9.24 35.71
N LYS A 155 46.06 10.00 36.43
CA LYS A 155 44.61 9.74 36.49
C LYS A 155 43.91 10.03 35.17
N LEU A 156 44.30 11.12 34.48
CA LEU A 156 43.73 11.50 33.18
C LEU A 156 44.20 10.60 32.03
N ASP A 157 45.42 10.06 32.07
CA ASP A 157 45.95 9.16 31.04
C ASP A 157 45.18 7.82 30.97
N GLY A 158 44.50 7.43 32.06
CA GLY A 158 43.58 6.29 32.09
C GLY A 158 42.24 6.57 31.39
N PHE A 159 42.00 7.80 30.95
CA PHE A 159 40.72 8.26 30.42
C PHE A 159 40.69 8.20 28.89
N VAL A 160 39.91 7.27 28.34
CA VAL A 160 39.72 7.16 26.88
C VAL A 160 38.30 7.56 26.52
N VAL A 161 38.15 8.72 25.86
CA VAL A 161 36.86 9.18 25.34
C VAL A 161 36.50 8.34 24.11
N PRO A 162 35.41 7.56 24.13
CA PRO A 162 35.02 6.73 22.99
C PRO A 162 34.52 7.59 21.83
N ALA A 163 34.73 7.11 20.61
CA ALA A 163 34.12 7.70 19.43
C ALA A 163 32.59 7.56 19.49
N SER A 164 31.87 8.58 19.01
CA SER A 164 30.41 8.51 18.88
C SER A 164 30.03 7.40 17.90
N PRO A 165 29.06 6.53 18.23
CA PRO A 165 28.55 5.55 17.27
C PRO A 165 27.85 6.25 16.09
N GLU A 166 27.84 5.60 14.93
CA GLU A 166 27.03 6.07 13.80
C GLU A 166 25.53 5.91 14.10
N LEU A 167 24.71 6.89 13.72
CA LEU A 167 23.26 6.82 13.91
C LEU A 167 22.66 5.77 12.97
N GLN A 168 22.22 4.65 13.53
CA GLN A 168 21.49 3.61 12.81
C GLN A 168 20.04 3.53 13.29
N LEU A 169 19.09 3.60 12.36
CA LEU A 169 17.65 3.50 12.65
C LEU A 169 17.20 2.04 12.76
N SER A 170 17.80 1.32 13.69
CA SER A 170 17.53 -0.10 13.98
C SER A 170 17.56 -0.35 15.48
N GLY A 171 17.00 -1.46 15.94
CA GLY A 171 17.02 -1.81 17.36
C GLY A 171 18.44 -1.92 17.92
N ALA A 172 19.37 -2.46 17.12
CA ALA A 172 20.79 -2.52 17.48
C ALA A 172 21.44 -1.13 17.55
N GLY A 173 21.10 -0.23 16.63
CA GLY A 173 21.57 1.16 16.63
C GLY A 173 21.09 1.94 17.85
N ILE A 174 19.83 1.76 18.25
CA ILE A 174 19.27 2.38 19.46
C ILE A 174 20.00 1.86 20.71
N ALA A 175 20.20 0.54 20.82
CA ALA A 175 20.93 -0.03 21.96
C ALA A 175 22.38 0.45 22.02
N ALA A 176 23.05 0.62 20.89
CA ALA A 176 24.39 1.18 20.82
C ALA A 176 24.42 2.66 21.26
N LEU A 177 23.41 3.44 20.87
CA LEU A 177 23.25 4.83 21.32
C LEU A 177 23.02 4.89 22.84
N ASP A 178 22.12 4.08 23.38
CA ASP A 178 21.83 3.99 24.82
C ASP A 178 23.10 3.63 25.62
N GLN A 179 23.89 2.65 25.13
CA GLN A 179 25.15 2.27 25.75
C GLN A 179 26.18 3.40 25.72
N ALA A 180 26.27 4.14 24.61
CA ALA A 180 27.20 5.25 24.49
C ALA A 180 26.82 6.44 25.38
N GLU A 181 25.53 6.73 25.54
CA GLU A 181 25.03 7.74 26.49
C GLU A 181 25.33 7.36 27.94
N ALA A 182 25.09 6.10 28.33
CA ALA A 182 25.42 5.61 29.68
C ALA A 182 26.94 5.67 29.95
N LYS A 183 27.77 5.36 28.94
CA LYS A 183 29.22 5.52 29.02
C LYS A 183 29.63 6.99 29.18
N LEU A 184 29.04 7.91 28.41
CA LEU A 184 29.31 9.34 28.55
C LEU A 184 28.99 9.83 29.98
N GLN A 185 27.85 9.45 30.54
CA GLN A 185 27.49 9.82 31.93
C GLN A 185 28.48 9.24 32.96
N THR A 186 28.90 7.98 32.77
CA THR A 186 29.90 7.36 33.64
C THR A 186 31.23 8.11 33.57
N LEU A 187 31.66 8.46 32.37
CA LEU A 187 32.90 9.22 32.16
C LEU A 187 32.80 10.65 32.73
N GLN A 188 31.67 11.32 32.59
CA GLN A 188 31.47 12.63 33.22
C GLN A 188 31.59 12.52 34.75
N GLY A 189 30.93 11.54 35.37
CA GLY A 189 31.04 11.32 36.82
C GLY A 189 32.46 10.95 37.28
N GLN A 190 33.20 10.17 36.49
CA GLN A 190 34.60 9.87 36.81
C GLN A 190 35.50 11.12 36.69
N LEU A 191 35.30 11.96 35.67
CA LEU A 191 36.05 13.22 35.54
C LEU A 191 35.75 14.17 36.71
N ASP A 192 34.49 14.27 37.12
CA ASP A 192 34.10 15.08 38.27
C ASP A 192 34.70 14.54 39.58
N SER A 193 34.74 13.22 39.76
CA SER A 193 35.44 12.58 40.90
C SER A 193 36.93 12.88 40.89
N ILE A 194 37.59 12.84 39.73
CA ILE A 194 39.01 13.19 39.59
C ILE A 194 39.22 14.67 39.94
N ARG A 195 38.33 15.56 39.50
CA ARG A 195 38.37 17.00 39.82
C ARG A 195 38.26 17.22 41.32
N GLU A 196 37.28 16.60 41.97
CA GLU A 196 37.05 16.71 43.41
C GLU A 196 38.26 16.17 44.21
N GLU A 197 38.77 15.00 43.87
CA GLU A 197 39.97 14.44 44.51
C GLU A 197 41.21 15.33 44.32
N ALA A 198 41.40 15.90 43.12
CA ALA A 198 42.51 16.80 42.84
C ALA A 198 42.38 18.10 43.67
N PHE A 199 41.18 18.68 43.76
CA PHE A 199 40.94 19.86 44.58
C PHE A 199 41.08 19.58 46.07
N GLN A 200 40.62 18.42 46.55
CA GLN A 200 40.81 18.01 47.94
C GLN A 200 42.30 17.87 48.26
N THR A 201 43.07 17.20 47.40
CA THR A 201 44.53 17.05 47.57
C THR A 201 45.23 18.41 47.57
N LEU A 202 44.83 19.32 46.67
CA LEU A 202 45.36 20.69 46.63
C LEU A 202 45.04 21.46 47.92
N ASN A 203 43.83 21.34 48.43
CA ASN A 203 43.37 22.02 49.64
C ASN A 203 44.06 21.47 50.90
N ASP A 204 44.27 20.16 50.97
CA ASP A 204 44.99 19.50 52.07
C ASP A 204 46.45 19.95 52.11
N GLU A 205 47.13 20.00 50.95
CA GLU A 205 48.50 20.52 50.85
C GLU A 205 48.58 22.02 51.17
N ASN A 206 47.61 22.81 50.70
CA ASN A 206 47.55 24.23 51.05
C ASN A 206 47.38 24.42 52.56
N SER A 207 46.50 23.65 53.19
CA SER A 207 46.28 23.70 54.64
C SER A 207 47.52 23.30 55.42
N ARG A 208 48.26 22.28 54.95
CA ARG A 208 49.55 21.87 55.52
C ARG A 208 50.58 22.99 55.46
N LEU A 209 50.77 23.60 54.28
CA LEU A 209 51.72 24.70 54.07
C LEU A 209 51.33 25.96 54.84
N VAL A 210 50.04 26.30 54.89
CA VAL A 210 49.52 27.42 55.69
C VAL A 210 49.80 27.17 57.17
N THR A 211 49.52 25.96 57.68
CA THR A 211 49.81 25.63 59.09
C THR A 211 51.32 25.73 59.40
N GLU A 212 52.17 25.22 58.51
CA GLU A 212 53.64 25.33 58.63
C GLU A 212 54.14 26.80 58.56
N SER A 213 53.45 27.67 57.80
CA SER A 213 53.81 29.09 57.66
C SER A 213 53.22 29.99 58.76
N ILE A 214 52.05 29.67 59.30
CA ILE A 214 51.46 30.35 60.48
C ILE A 214 52.31 30.07 61.72
N LEU A 215 52.82 28.85 61.88
CA LEU A 215 53.83 28.52 62.89
C LEU A 215 55.13 29.34 62.71
N LYS A 216 55.32 30.01 61.56
CA LYS A 216 56.43 30.93 61.25
C LYS A 216 56.01 32.42 61.16
N GLY A 217 54.76 32.77 61.50
CA GLY A 217 54.34 34.16 61.74
C GLY A 217 53.89 34.98 60.53
N ALA A 218 53.25 34.37 59.50
CA ALA A 218 52.74 35.10 58.33
C ALA A 218 51.22 35.33 58.34
N GLU A 219 50.78 36.43 57.72
CA GLU A 219 49.39 36.90 57.60
C GLU A 219 48.49 35.98 56.75
N PRO A 220 47.17 35.93 57.03
CA PRO A 220 46.23 35.00 56.40
C PRO A 220 45.94 35.37 54.93
N VAL A 221 45.94 34.36 54.06
CA VAL A 221 45.62 34.45 52.63
C VAL A 221 44.17 34.06 52.38
N GLN A 222 43.53 34.73 51.42
CA GLN A 222 42.16 34.50 50.95
C GLN A 222 41.93 33.01 50.58
N SER A 223 40.77 32.46 50.97
CA SER A 223 40.49 31.03 50.79
C SER A 223 40.27 30.69 49.30
N LEU A 224 40.77 29.53 48.85
CA LEU A 224 40.62 29.04 47.47
C LEU A 224 39.14 28.95 47.03
N SER A 225 38.24 28.67 47.99
CA SER A 225 36.79 28.63 47.79
C SER A 225 36.17 29.99 47.45
N GLU A 226 36.67 31.10 48.01
CA GLU A 226 36.19 32.44 47.66
C GLU A 226 36.63 32.85 46.26
N TRP A 227 37.85 32.47 45.85
CA TRP A 227 38.37 32.80 44.52
C TRP A 227 37.65 32.04 43.39
N LEU A 228 37.26 30.79 43.63
CA LEU A 228 36.51 29.97 42.66
C LEU A 228 35.09 30.51 42.40
N ALA A 229 34.48 31.23 43.34
CA ALA A 229 33.19 31.86 43.15
C ALA A 229 33.25 33.07 42.20
N ASP A 230 34.38 33.78 42.17
CA ASP A 230 34.56 35.01 41.38
C ASP A 230 35.01 34.75 39.93
N ASN A 231 35.44 33.53 39.58
CA ASN A 231 36.06 33.22 38.28
C ASN A 231 35.29 32.17 37.46
N GLN A 232 33.97 32.04 37.63
CA GLN A 232 33.19 31.17 36.74
C GLN A 232 33.13 31.74 35.31
N PRO A 233 33.44 30.92 34.27
CA PRO A 233 33.39 31.37 32.89
C PRO A 233 31.95 31.68 32.47
N GLU A 234 31.76 32.81 31.77
CA GLU A 234 30.46 33.17 31.19
C GLU A 234 30.01 32.14 30.14
N PRO A 235 28.72 31.77 30.11
CA PRO A 235 28.19 30.81 29.16
C PRO A 235 28.25 31.36 27.73
N ASP A 236 28.76 30.53 26.81
CA ASP A 236 28.88 30.84 25.38
C ASP A 236 27.49 31.12 24.79
N VAL A 237 27.29 32.32 24.23
CA VAL A 237 25.99 32.78 23.72
C VAL A 237 25.65 32.00 22.43
N THR A 238 24.88 30.93 22.55
CA THR A 238 24.41 30.14 21.42
C THR A 238 23.51 30.98 20.50
N ASP A 239 23.86 31.06 19.21
CA ASP A 239 23.10 31.75 18.16
C ASP A 239 21.78 31.00 17.87
N GLU A 240 20.67 31.41 18.52
CA GLU A 240 19.33 30.82 18.38
C GLU A 240 18.90 30.56 16.93
N LYS A 241 19.36 31.37 15.97
CA LYS A 241 19.01 31.22 14.56
C LYS A 241 19.62 29.95 13.97
N SER A 242 20.83 29.60 14.37
CA SER A 242 21.52 28.37 13.93
C SER A 242 20.76 27.13 14.40
N GLU A 243 20.29 27.15 15.65
CA GLU A 243 19.52 26.07 16.25
C GLU A 243 18.19 25.83 15.53
N LYS A 244 17.44 26.90 15.23
CA LYS A 244 16.18 26.82 14.47
C LYS A 244 16.38 26.20 13.07
N VAL A 245 17.50 26.50 12.41
CA VAL A 245 17.80 25.91 11.08
C VAL A 245 18.18 24.43 11.22
N ALA A 246 18.97 24.06 12.23
CA ALA A 246 19.31 22.67 12.52
C ALA A 246 18.05 21.83 12.83
N GLU A 247 17.12 22.36 13.63
CA GLU A 247 15.82 21.71 13.87
C GLU A 247 15.05 21.48 12.57
N LYS A 248 15.05 22.48 11.67
CA LYS A 248 14.35 22.36 10.38
C LYS A 248 14.95 21.27 9.52
N VAL A 249 16.28 21.14 9.49
CA VAL A 249 16.97 20.04 8.81
C VAL A 249 16.58 18.70 9.42
N ASN A 250 16.61 18.56 10.75
CA ASN A 250 16.21 17.32 11.44
C ASN A 250 14.75 16.94 11.11
N LYS A 251 13.83 17.91 11.13
CA LYS A 251 12.42 17.70 10.74
C LYS A 251 12.27 17.20 9.30
N LEU A 252 13.06 17.74 8.36
CA LEU A 252 13.05 17.31 6.95
C LEU A 252 13.69 15.93 6.76
N LEU A 253 14.81 15.65 7.46
CA LEU A 253 15.45 14.34 7.43
C LEU A 253 14.54 13.26 8.00
N ALA A 254 13.89 13.51 9.14
CA ALA A 254 12.91 12.59 9.70
C ALA A 254 11.74 12.33 8.74
N GLU A 255 11.32 13.35 7.99
CA GLU A 255 10.28 13.19 6.96
C GLU A 255 10.74 12.33 5.77
N LEU A 256 12.01 12.43 5.34
CA LEU A 256 12.56 11.56 4.30
C LEU A 256 12.57 10.09 4.70
N VAL A 257 12.87 9.77 5.97
CA VAL A 257 12.83 8.39 6.47
C VAL A 257 11.42 7.83 6.37
N VAL A 258 10.40 8.62 6.78
CA VAL A 258 8.98 8.22 6.68
C VAL A 258 8.58 7.92 5.23
N LEU A 259 9.14 8.67 4.28
CA LEU A 259 8.84 8.55 2.84
C LEU A 259 9.62 7.43 2.12
N LYS A 260 10.34 6.57 2.88
CA LYS A 260 11.07 5.37 2.40
C LYS A 260 12.24 5.64 1.44
N ASP A 261 12.78 6.86 1.38
CA ASP A 261 13.97 7.18 0.59
C ASP A 261 15.26 7.01 1.43
N TYR A 262 15.43 5.79 1.95
CA TYR A 262 16.46 5.45 2.95
C TYR A 262 17.91 5.67 2.50
N PRO A 263 18.30 5.38 1.24
CA PRO A 263 19.69 5.55 0.79
C PRO A 263 20.13 7.01 0.80
N ASP A 264 19.23 7.92 0.41
CA ASP A 264 19.52 9.35 0.39
C ASP A 264 19.55 9.95 1.80
N TRP A 265 18.78 9.41 2.74
CA TRP A 265 18.76 9.89 4.12
C TRP A 265 20.14 9.79 4.80
N GLN A 266 20.82 8.65 4.72
CA GLN A 266 22.14 8.47 5.36
C GLN A 266 23.17 9.47 4.83
N ARG A 267 23.16 9.69 3.50
CA ARG A 267 24.05 10.66 2.86
C ARG A 267 23.76 12.09 3.32
N LEU A 268 22.48 12.48 3.41
CA LEU A 268 22.08 13.82 3.86
C LEU A 268 22.33 14.03 5.36
N TYR A 269 22.15 12.99 6.16
CA TYR A 269 22.48 13.00 7.59
C TYR A 269 23.99 13.18 7.81
N GLY A 270 24.83 12.40 7.12
CA GLY A 270 26.28 12.56 7.19
C GLY A 270 26.76 13.95 6.70
N LYS A 271 26.05 14.57 5.75
CA LYS A 271 26.28 15.98 5.41
C LYS A 271 25.93 16.91 6.57
N ALA A 272 24.78 16.72 7.22
CA ALA A 272 24.38 17.50 8.39
C ALA A 272 25.42 17.42 9.53
N GLU A 273 25.99 16.24 9.74
CA GLU A 273 27.05 16.04 10.73
C GLU A 273 28.33 16.80 10.39
N LYS A 274 28.75 16.80 9.12
CA LYS A 274 29.91 17.60 8.68
C LYS A 274 29.67 19.10 8.85
N VAL A 275 28.44 19.57 8.70
CA VAL A 275 28.08 20.97 8.95
C VAL A 275 28.13 21.30 10.45
N LEU A 276 27.81 20.36 11.33
CA LEU A 276 27.96 20.56 12.78
C LEU A 276 29.42 20.78 13.20
N GLU A 277 30.35 20.11 12.53
CA GLU A 277 31.80 20.17 12.78
C GLU A 277 32.48 21.45 12.25
N GLU A 278 31.80 22.23 11.40
CA GLU A 278 32.36 23.47 10.83
C GLU A 278 32.58 24.53 11.92
N ALA A 279 33.81 25.07 11.99
CA ALA A 279 34.21 26.05 13.00
C ALA A 279 33.65 27.46 12.72
N SER A 280 33.52 27.83 11.44
CA SER A 280 33.00 29.16 11.07
C SER A 280 31.47 29.18 11.15
N SER A 281 30.92 30.02 12.04
CA SER A 281 29.47 30.21 12.22
C SER A 281 28.77 30.69 10.93
N SER A 282 29.40 31.60 10.19
CA SER A 282 28.88 32.11 8.91
C SER A 282 28.82 31.02 7.85
N ARG A 283 29.90 30.24 7.68
CA ARG A 283 29.94 29.12 6.73
C ARG A 283 28.97 28.01 7.11
N LYS A 284 28.88 27.68 8.40
CA LYS A 284 27.93 26.71 8.95
C LYS A 284 26.49 27.09 8.60
N ARG A 285 26.11 28.36 8.75
CA ARG A 285 24.78 28.86 8.36
C ARG A 285 24.51 28.66 6.86
N MET A 286 25.43 29.06 5.99
CA MET A 286 25.29 28.89 4.54
C MET A 286 25.16 27.41 4.13
N LEU A 287 25.96 26.53 4.72
CA LEU A 287 25.90 25.08 4.46
C LEU A 287 24.56 24.49 4.91
N TYR A 288 24.04 24.91 6.06
CA TYR A 288 22.73 24.49 6.51
C TYR A 288 21.60 24.97 5.59
N GLU A 289 21.64 26.22 5.14
CA GLU A 289 20.65 26.75 4.20
C GLU A 289 20.64 25.94 2.89
N ASN A 290 21.82 25.61 2.37
CA ASN A 290 21.95 24.72 1.20
C ASN A 290 21.37 23.33 1.48
N LEU A 291 21.68 22.74 2.64
CA LEU A 291 21.15 21.44 3.03
C LEU A 291 19.63 21.46 3.20
N VAL A 292 19.04 22.55 3.69
CA VAL A 292 17.57 22.74 3.74
C VAL A 292 16.98 22.74 2.34
N LEU A 293 17.60 23.42 1.37
CA LEU A 293 17.15 23.42 -0.03
C LEU A 293 17.24 22.01 -0.63
N GLU A 294 18.34 21.30 -0.44
CA GLU A 294 18.53 19.92 -0.92
C GLU A 294 17.49 18.97 -0.30
N CYS A 295 17.33 18.99 1.03
CA CYS A 295 16.37 18.16 1.75
C CYS A 295 14.93 18.47 1.32
N SER A 296 14.57 19.75 1.18
CA SER A 296 13.21 20.14 0.76
C SER A 296 12.89 19.70 -0.67
N ALA A 297 13.85 19.79 -1.58
CA ALA A 297 13.70 19.29 -2.96
C ALA A 297 13.53 17.77 -2.99
N LYS A 298 14.30 17.03 -2.18
CA LYS A 298 14.18 15.58 -2.03
C LYS A 298 12.84 15.18 -1.41
N VAL A 299 12.41 15.82 -0.33
CA VAL A 299 11.08 15.60 0.29
C VAL A 299 9.97 15.84 -0.74
N LYS A 300 10.07 16.91 -1.54
CA LYS A 300 9.09 17.19 -2.60
C LYS A 300 9.04 16.09 -3.67
N ARG A 301 10.19 15.53 -4.06
CA ARG A 301 10.26 14.39 -5.01
C ARG A 301 9.69 13.11 -4.37
N ALA A 302 10.09 12.79 -3.15
CA ALA A 302 9.62 11.64 -2.41
C ALA A 302 8.09 11.68 -2.19
N LYS A 303 7.53 12.85 -1.85
CA LYS A 303 6.06 13.05 -1.77
C LYS A 303 5.36 12.82 -3.11
N LYS A 304 5.93 13.31 -4.21
CA LYS A 304 5.37 13.07 -5.55
C LYS A 304 5.38 11.58 -5.89
N HIS A 305 6.49 10.90 -5.61
CA HIS A 305 6.62 9.46 -5.81
C HIS A 305 5.64 8.68 -4.92
N GLU A 306 5.51 9.03 -3.64
CA GLU A 306 4.55 8.41 -2.73
C GLU A 306 3.10 8.60 -3.21
N ALA A 307 2.73 9.82 -3.62
CA ALA A 307 1.41 10.10 -4.18
C ALA A 307 1.16 9.30 -5.46
N TRP A 308 2.17 9.19 -6.32
CA TRP A 308 2.10 8.38 -7.54
C TRP A 308 1.92 6.89 -7.22
N SER A 309 2.75 6.34 -6.34
CA SER A 309 2.68 4.94 -5.88
C SER A 309 1.35 4.62 -5.19
N LYS A 310 0.81 5.55 -4.40
CA LYS A 310 -0.55 5.43 -3.82
C LYS A 310 -1.61 5.34 -4.90
N GLY A 311 -1.55 6.22 -5.90
CA GLY A 311 -2.45 6.15 -7.05
C GLY A 311 -2.35 4.81 -7.78
N LEU A 312 -1.13 4.31 -7.99
CA LEU A 312 -0.87 3.03 -8.64
C LEU A 312 -1.44 1.84 -7.87
N ARG A 313 -1.27 1.79 -6.54
CA ARG A 313 -1.84 0.73 -5.69
C ARG A 313 -3.36 0.71 -5.69
N VAL A 314 -4.00 1.88 -5.76
CA VAL A 314 -5.46 1.96 -5.91
C VAL A 314 -5.89 1.36 -7.24
N LEU A 315 -5.14 1.61 -8.33
CA LEU A 315 -5.40 1.01 -9.64
C LEU A 315 -5.18 -0.50 -9.64
N GLN A 316 -4.07 -0.98 -9.06
CA GLN A 316 -3.79 -2.42 -8.91
C GLN A 316 -4.91 -3.12 -8.15
N ALA A 317 -5.34 -2.56 -7.02
CA ALA A 317 -6.38 -3.17 -6.21
C ALA A 317 -7.76 -3.13 -6.88
N ALA A 318 -8.02 -2.19 -7.79
CA ALA A 318 -9.19 -2.19 -8.66
C ALA A 318 -9.07 -3.24 -9.78
N ALA A 319 -7.91 -3.33 -10.43
CA ALA A 319 -7.62 -4.33 -11.45
C ALA A 319 -7.69 -5.78 -10.91
N ASP A 320 -7.20 -6.03 -9.69
CA ASP A 320 -7.28 -7.32 -8.98
C ASP A 320 -8.73 -7.81 -8.76
N MET A 321 -9.71 -6.91 -8.79
CA MET A 321 -11.13 -7.25 -8.64
C MET A 321 -11.77 -7.67 -9.97
N LEU A 322 -11.12 -7.37 -11.10
CA LEU A 322 -11.56 -7.77 -12.43
C LEU A 322 -11.26 -9.26 -12.63
N LYS A 323 -12.24 -10.00 -13.17
CA LYS A 323 -12.09 -11.44 -13.41
C LYS A 323 -11.56 -11.74 -14.81
N SER A 324 -11.63 -10.76 -15.71
CA SER A 324 -11.19 -10.85 -17.11
C SER A 324 -9.67 -11.09 -17.22
N ALA A 325 -9.25 -11.74 -18.31
CA ALA A 325 -7.83 -11.91 -18.64
C ALA A 325 -7.13 -10.55 -18.78
N SER A 326 -7.74 -9.62 -19.53
CA SER A 326 -7.24 -8.25 -19.68
C SER A 326 -7.07 -7.51 -18.35
N GLY A 327 -7.95 -7.74 -17.38
CA GLY A 327 -7.83 -7.16 -16.04
C GLY A 327 -6.62 -7.71 -15.27
N LYS A 328 -6.35 -9.02 -15.37
CA LYS A 328 -5.17 -9.66 -14.77
C LYS A 328 -3.89 -9.21 -15.43
N ASP A 329 -3.83 -9.20 -16.76
CA ASP A 329 -2.66 -8.74 -17.52
C ASP A 329 -2.33 -7.28 -17.16
N PHE A 330 -3.36 -6.43 -17.01
CA PHE A 330 -3.18 -5.05 -16.57
C PHE A 330 -2.71 -4.95 -15.11
N ALA A 331 -3.20 -5.80 -14.20
CA ALA A 331 -2.70 -5.84 -12.82
C ALA A 331 -1.21 -6.22 -12.75
N GLU A 332 -0.77 -7.18 -13.57
CA GLU A 332 0.64 -7.59 -13.68
C GLU A 332 1.51 -6.45 -14.25
N GLU A 333 1.02 -5.73 -15.26
CA GLU A 333 1.68 -4.53 -15.82
C GLU A 333 1.86 -3.44 -14.74
N LEU A 334 0.82 -3.17 -13.96
CA LEU A 334 0.88 -2.20 -12.86
C LEU A 334 1.83 -2.64 -11.74
N GLU A 335 1.96 -3.94 -11.48
CA GLU A 335 2.93 -4.46 -10.52
C GLU A 335 4.37 -4.29 -11.03
N ALA A 336 4.59 -4.49 -12.34
CA ALA A 336 5.89 -4.24 -12.96
C ALA A 336 6.32 -2.76 -12.84
N PHE A 337 5.39 -1.82 -13.04
CA PHE A 337 5.66 -0.39 -12.84
C PHE A 337 6.00 -0.04 -11.39
N GLU A 338 5.35 -0.67 -10.41
CA GLU A 338 5.69 -0.43 -9.00
C GLU A 338 7.09 -0.94 -8.67
N ARG A 339 7.48 -2.09 -9.21
CA ARG A 339 8.82 -2.67 -8.99
C ARG A 339 9.93 -1.87 -9.67
N SER A 340 9.68 -1.32 -10.86
CA SER A 340 10.67 -0.50 -11.57
C SER A 340 10.86 0.88 -10.94
N GLY A 341 9.87 1.39 -10.21
CA GLY A 341 9.88 2.75 -9.65
C GLY A 341 9.80 3.84 -10.72
N GLU A 342 9.37 3.48 -11.93
CA GLU A 342 9.35 4.40 -13.07
C GLU A 342 8.12 5.32 -13.00
N THR A 343 8.33 6.60 -12.69
CA THR A 343 7.26 7.61 -12.61
C THR A 343 7.00 8.34 -13.93
N SER A 344 7.55 7.87 -15.05
CA SER A 344 7.36 8.48 -16.38
C SER A 344 5.92 8.32 -16.87
N VAL A 345 5.26 7.23 -16.47
CA VAL A 345 3.90 6.90 -16.88
C VAL A 345 2.87 7.72 -16.11
N SER A 346 1.98 8.36 -16.84
CA SER A 346 0.91 9.18 -16.29
C SER A 346 -0.15 8.30 -15.61
N LEU A 347 -0.47 8.61 -14.35
CA LEU A 347 -1.58 7.95 -13.63
C LEU A 347 -2.93 8.15 -14.32
N GLU A 348 -3.14 9.27 -15.02
CA GLU A 348 -4.40 9.54 -15.71
C GLU A 348 -4.57 8.65 -16.95
N GLU A 349 -3.48 8.32 -17.63
CA GLU A 349 -3.51 7.37 -18.75
C GLU A 349 -3.82 5.95 -18.27
N LEU A 350 -3.20 5.52 -17.16
CA LEU A 350 -3.50 4.23 -16.54
C LEU A 350 -4.94 4.16 -16.03
N LYS A 351 -5.47 5.24 -15.44
CA LYS A 351 -6.89 5.34 -15.05
C LYS A 351 -7.82 5.22 -16.25
N ALA A 352 -7.50 5.90 -17.35
CA ALA A 352 -8.30 5.85 -18.57
C ALA A 352 -8.33 4.42 -19.16
N ARG A 353 -7.17 3.75 -19.21
CA ARG A 353 -7.06 2.34 -19.63
C ARG A 353 -7.88 1.41 -18.74
N LEU A 354 -7.76 1.54 -17.41
CA LEU A 354 -8.55 0.74 -16.47
C LEU A 354 -10.06 0.94 -16.70
N LYS A 355 -10.50 2.19 -16.88
CA LYS A 355 -11.91 2.50 -17.14
C LYS A 355 -12.42 1.88 -18.43
N THR A 356 -11.59 1.81 -19.47
CA THR A 356 -11.92 1.09 -20.71
C THR A 356 -12.13 -0.39 -20.43
N ILE A 357 -11.18 -1.05 -19.74
CA ILE A 357 -11.27 -2.48 -19.38
C ILE A 357 -12.50 -2.75 -18.50
N GLU A 358 -12.76 -1.90 -17.49
CA GLU A 358 -13.96 -1.97 -16.64
C GLU A 358 -15.25 -1.88 -17.47
N SER A 359 -15.29 -0.96 -18.44
CA SER A 359 -16.46 -0.80 -19.31
C SER A 359 -16.69 -2.01 -20.22
N GLU A 360 -15.61 -2.65 -20.70
CA GLU A 360 -15.68 -3.85 -21.52
C GLU A 360 -16.16 -5.06 -20.70
N GLU A 361 -15.61 -5.27 -19.51
CA GLU A 361 -16.06 -6.34 -18.60
C GLU A 361 -17.51 -6.14 -18.17
N LYS A 362 -17.91 -4.90 -17.89
CA LYS A 362 -19.30 -4.55 -17.58
C LYS A 362 -20.25 -4.91 -18.72
N ARG A 363 -19.91 -4.51 -19.94
CA ARG A 363 -20.70 -4.85 -21.14
C ARG A 363 -20.79 -6.35 -21.38
N ALA A 364 -19.70 -7.08 -21.14
CA ALA A 364 -19.68 -8.54 -21.25
C ALA A 364 -20.61 -9.19 -20.22
N ARG A 365 -20.56 -8.74 -18.96
CA ARG A 365 -21.40 -9.25 -17.86
C ARG A 365 -22.87 -8.95 -18.07
N GLU A 366 -23.22 -7.71 -18.38
CA GLU A 366 -24.61 -7.30 -18.66
C GLU A 366 -25.19 -8.08 -19.86
N THR A 367 -24.36 -8.39 -20.85
CA THR A 367 -24.77 -9.25 -21.96
C THR A 367 -25.04 -10.67 -21.50
N GLN A 368 -24.14 -11.27 -20.71
CA GLN A 368 -24.30 -12.61 -20.18
C GLN A 368 -25.57 -12.74 -19.32
N GLU A 369 -25.80 -11.81 -18.39
CA GLU A 369 -27.00 -11.80 -17.53
C GLU A 369 -28.30 -11.72 -18.35
N ARG A 370 -28.30 -10.96 -19.45
CA ARG A 370 -29.45 -10.88 -20.37
C ARG A 370 -29.68 -12.19 -21.12
N ILE A 371 -28.60 -12.86 -21.52
CA ILE A 371 -28.69 -14.19 -22.14
C ILE A 371 -29.25 -15.18 -21.13
N ASP A 372 -28.68 -15.23 -19.93
CA ASP A 372 -29.09 -16.17 -18.86
C ASP A 372 -30.56 -15.98 -18.51
N ALA A 373 -31.05 -14.74 -18.38
CA ALA A 373 -32.46 -14.46 -18.13
C ALA A 373 -33.38 -14.99 -19.26
N VAL A 374 -32.98 -14.84 -20.52
CA VAL A 374 -33.72 -15.39 -21.67
C VAL A 374 -33.68 -16.92 -21.63
N LEU A 375 -32.53 -17.52 -21.32
CA LEU A 375 -32.39 -18.98 -21.24
C LEU A 375 -33.22 -19.58 -20.10
N GLU A 376 -33.20 -18.99 -18.91
CA GLU A 376 -34.03 -19.41 -17.77
C GLU A 376 -35.52 -19.35 -18.13
N SER A 377 -35.97 -18.26 -18.76
CA SER A 377 -37.39 -18.14 -19.17
C SER A 377 -37.77 -19.16 -20.25
N LEU A 378 -36.84 -19.53 -21.15
CA LEU A 378 -37.08 -20.61 -22.12
C LEU A 378 -37.07 -22.00 -21.46
N GLN A 379 -36.20 -22.24 -20.48
CA GLN A 379 -36.20 -23.50 -19.71
C GLN A 379 -37.51 -23.70 -18.95
N GLU A 380 -38.06 -22.65 -18.35
CA GLU A 380 -39.38 -22.68 -17.67
C GLU A 380 -40.52 -23.05 -18.61
N GLN A 381 -40.38 -22.74 -19.90
CA GLN A 381 -41.32 -23.11 -20.96
C GLN A 381 -41.10 -24.54 -21.48
N GLY A 382 -40.17 -25.29 -20.90
CA GLY A 382 -39.89 -26.70 -21.23
C GLY A 382 -38.87 -26.90 -22.35
N TYR A 383 -38.11 -25.87 -22.72
CA TYR A 383 -37.00 -26.02 -23.66
C TYR A 383 -35.75 -26.58 -22.99
N GLU A 384 -35.13 -27.58 -23.61
CA GLU A 384 -33.89 -28.18 -23.13
C GLU A 384 -32.67 -27.60 -23.83
N LEU A 385 -31.61 -27.31 -23.05
CA LEU A 385 -30.31 -26.90 -23.57
C LEU A 385 -29.62 -28.11 -24.22
N GLY A 386 -29.35 -28.04 -25.53
CA GLY A 386 -28.56 -29.07 -26.21
C GLY A 386 -27.15 -29.19 -25.63
N GLU A 387 -26.62 -30.43 -25.54
CA GLU A 387 -25.35 -30.78 -24.89
C GLU A 387 -24.08 -30.13 -25.50
N GLU A 388 -24.16 -29.48 -26.68
CA GLU A 388 -23.00 -28.86 -27.33
C GLU A 388 -22.71 -27.43 -26.83
N LEU A 389 -21.94 -27.38 -25.75
CA LEU A 389 -20.91 -26.40 -25.35
C LEU A 389 -21.21 -24.89 -25.51
N MET A 390 -21.37 -24.26 -24.34
CA MET A 390 -20.98 -22.88 -24.10
C MET A 390 -19.48 -22.69 -24.36
N GLU A 391 -19.13 -22.02 -25.46
CA GLU A 391 -17.82 -21.37 -25.58
C GLU A 391 -18.04 -19.94 -26.05
N VAL A 392 -17.98 -19.02 -25.07
CA VAL A 392 -18.08 -17.57 -25.30
C VAL A 392 -16.72 -17.11 -25.83
N VAL A 393 -16.63 -16.73 -27.11
CA VAL A 393 -15.38 -16.17 -27.66
C VAL A 393 -15.62 -14.96 -28.58
N THR A 394 -15.05 -13.84 -28.13
CA THR A 394 -14.70 -12.53 -28.74
C THR A 394 -15.72 -11.66 -29.51
N VAL A 395 -15.65 -10.38 -29.17
CA VAL A 395 -16.32 -9.24 -29.82
C VAL A 395 -15.55 -8.88 -31.10
N GLU A 396 -16.03 -9.30 -32.27
CA GLU A 396 -15.65 -8.64 -33.53
C GLU A 396 -16.68 -7.55 -33.87
N LYS A 397 -16.22 -6.30 -34.00
CA LYS A 397 -17.01 -5.15 -34.52
C LYS A 397 -18.32 -4.87 -33.76
N GLY A 398 -18.30 -4.98 -32.43
CA GLY A 398 -19.48 -4.67 -31.59
C GLY A 398 -20.64 -5.66 -31.73
N LYS A 399 -20.41 -6.83 -32.32
CA LYS A 399 -21.33 -7.97 -32.32
C LYS A 399 -20.67 -9.11 -31.55
N LEU A 400 -21.29 -9.54 -30.45
CA LEU A 400 -20.95 -10.80 -29.81
C LEU A 400 -21.51 -11.91 -30.70
N VAL A 401 -20.63 -12.50 -31.51
CA VAL A 401 -20.96 -13.66 -32.32
C VAL A 401 -20.56 -14.88 -31.52
N PHE A 402 -21.53 -15.65 -31.01
CA PHE A 402 -21.20 -16.96 -30.47
C PHE A 402 -20.61 -17.83 -31.58
N ALA A 403 -19.49 -18.51 -31.31
CA ALA A 403 -18.86 -19.43 -32.25
C ALA A 403 -19.84 -20.54 -32.71
N LYS A 404 -20.82 -20.87 -31.86
CA LYS A 404 -22.00 -21.65 -32.20
C LYS A 404 -23.24 -21.00 -31.56
N PRO A 405 -24.32 -20.77 -32.31
CA PRO A 405 -25.58 -20.31 -31.73
C PRO A 405 -26.14 -21.33 -30.74
N LEU A 406 -26.54 -20.87 -29.55
CA LEU A 406 -27.24 -21.73 -28.58
C LEU A 406 -28.57 -22.16 -29.19
N THR A 407 -28.78 -23.48 -29.31
CA THR A 407 -30.01 -24.02 -29.86
C THR A 407 -30.76 -24.80 -28.79
N LEU A 408 -31.98 -24.38 -28.52
CA LEU A 408 -32.90 -24.97 -27.54
C LEU A 408 -33.97 -25.78 -28.29
N SER A 409 -34.21 -27.03 -27.91
CA SER A 409 -35.23 -27.89 -28.54
C SER A 409 -36.32 -28.29 -27.54
N LEU A 410 -37.54 -28.46 -28.05
CA LEU A 410 -38.65 -29.02 -27.28
C LEU A 410 -38.58 -30.56 -27.31
N PRO A 411 -38.89 -31.24 -26.20
CA PRO A 411 -39.02 -32.69 -26.18
C PRO A 411 -40.04 -33.17 -27.23
N GLY A 412 -39.62 -34.04 -28.15
CA GLY A 412 -40.45 -34.55 -29.25
C GLY A 412 -40.41 -33.73 -30.55
N GLU A 413 -39.67 -32.62 -30.59
CA GLU A 413 -39.51 -31.75 -31.77
C GLU A 413 -38.05 -31.68 -32.22
N GLU A 414 -37.51 -32.81 -32.66
CA GLU A 414 -36.09 -32.95 -32.99
C GLU A 414 -35.63 -32.07 -34.18
N ASP A 415 -36.55 -31.70 -35.07
CA ASP A 415 -36.22 -31.03 -36.34
C ASP A 415 -36.08 -29.49 -36.21
N TYR A 416 -36.44 -28.92 -35.06
CA TYR A 416 -36.49 -27.48 -34.82
C TYR A 416 -35.77 -27.07 -33.54
N GLY A 417 -35.36 -25.81 -33.48
CA GLY A 417 -34.88 -25.21 -32.24
C GLY A 417 -34.85 -23.69 -32.26
N ILE A 418 -34.62 -23.08 -31.10
CA ILE A 418 -34.51 -21.63 -30.98
C ILE A 418 -33.05 -21.26 -30.91
N ARG A 419 -32.63 -20.41 -31.84
CA ARG A 419 -31.35 -19.71 -31.79
C ARG A 419 -31.47 -18.46 -30.94
N VAL A 420 -30.60 -18.35 -29.93
CA VAL A 420 -30.40 -17.11 -29.16
C VAL A 420 -29.09 -16.46 -29.60
N SER A 421 -29.12 -15.16 -29.90
CA SER A 421 -27.97 -14.38 -30.35
C SER A 421 -28.01 -12.96 -29.79
N VAL A 422 -26.86 -12.32 -29.64
CA VAL A 422 -26.78 -10.92 -29.19
C VAL A 422 -26.88 -9.99 -30.41
N SER A 423 -27.73 -8.98 -30.34
CA SER A 423 -27.98 -8.01 -31.42
C SER A 423 -27.67 -6.59 -30.94
N GLY A 424 -26.45 -6.12 -31.22
CA GLY A 424 -25.94 -4.82 -30.75
C GLY A 424 -25.60 -4.80 -29.25
N GLU A 425 -25.42 -3.61 -28.66
CA GLU A 425 -25.03 -3.46 -27.25
C GLU A 425 -26.14 -3.85 -26.24
N LYS A 426 -27.41 -3.81 -26.67
CA LYS A 426 -28.56 -3.99 -25.77
C LYS A 426 -29.64 -4.98 -26.20
N GLY A 427 -29.53 -5.55 -27.39
CA GLY A 427 -30.53 -6.47 -27.92
C GLY A 427 -30.16 -7.93 -27.71
N VAL A 428 -31.15 -8.75 -27.37
CA VAL A 428 -31.11 -10.20 -27.57
C VAL A 428 -32.07 -10.53 -28.71
N GLN A 429 -31.56 -11.24 -29.71
CA GLN A 429 -32.33 -11.74 -30.83
C GLN A 429 -32.55 -13.23 -30.66
N THR A 430 -33.82 -13.61 -30.72
CA THR A 430 -34.25 -14.99 -30.67
C THR A 430 -34.97 -15.36 -31.95
N GLU A 431 -34.56 -16.44 -32.60
CA GLU A 431 -35.03 -16.87 -33.92
C GLU A 431 -35.34 -18.37 -33.91
N MET A 432 -36.47 -18.77 -34.48
CA MET A 432 -36.75 -20.19 -34.74
C MET A 432 -35.92 -20.65 -35.93
N VAL A 433 -35.23 -21.77 -35.77
CA VAL A 433 -34.36 -22.37 -36.78
C VAL A 433 -34.73 -23.84 -37.01
N ARG A 434 -34.49 -24.31 -38.23
CA ARG A 434 -34.68 -25.71 -38.63
C ARG A 434 -33.32 -26.38 -38.81
N TYR A 435 -33.22 -27.65 -38.44
CA TYR A 435 -32.01 -28.44 -38.70
C TYR A 435 -31.99 -29.02 -40.13
N GLU A 436 -30.80 -29.09 -40.75
CA GLU A 436 -30.57 -29.41 -42.17
C GLU A 436 -31.00 -30.83 -42.64
N ASP A 437 -31.50 -31.69 -41.75
CA ASP A 437 -31.78 -33.10 -42.04
C ASP A 437 -33.06 -33.35 -42.91
N VAL A 438 -33.75 -32.31 -43.40
CA VAL A 438 -35.08 -32.44 -44.05
C VAL A 438 -35.16 -31.69 -45.39
N GLU A 439 -35.48 -32.41 -46.48
CA GLU A 439 -35.70 -31.83 -47.82
C GLU A 439 -36.83 -30.79 -47.85
N GLU A 440 -36.62 -29.70 -48.58
CA GLU A 440 -37.58 -28.59 -48.70
C GLU A 440 -38.79 -28.99 -49.57
N SER A 441 -39.85 -29.49 -48.94
CA SER A 441 -41.13 -29.80 -49.60
C SER A 441 -42.18 -28.73 -49.35
N ALA A 442 -43.25 -28.69 -50.14
CA ALA A 442 -44.39 -27.78 -49.91
C ALA A 442 -45.02 -27.98 -48.52
N ASN A 443 -45.07 -29.24 -48.04
CA ASN A 443 -45.53 -29.58 -46.70
C ASN A 443 -44.58 -29.08 -45.60
N GLN A 444 -43.27 -29.00 -45.90
CA GLN A 444 -42.28 -28.48 -44.98
C GLN A 444 -42.46 -26.98 -44.72
N LYS A 445 -42.84 -26.20 -45.74
CA LYS A 445 -43.13 -24.76 -45.58
C LYS A 445 -44.31 -24.51 -44.66
N ILE A 446 -45.35 -25.34 -44.74
CA ILE A 446 -46.51 -25.28 -43.85
C ILE A 446 -46.10 -25.59 -42.40
N ARG A 447 -45.29 -26.65 -42.19
CA ARG A 447 -44.77 -26.99 -40.86
C ARG A 447 -43.86 -25.91 -40.29
N ASP A 448 -42.97 -25.34 -41.10
CA ASP A 448 -42.09 -24.24 -40.69
C ASP A 448 -42.93 -23.03 -40.22
N GLN A 449 -44.02 -22.71 -40.94
CA GLN A 449 -44.94 -21.66 -40.54
C GLN A 449 -45.67 -21.99 -39.21
N GLU A 450 -46.20 -23.20 -39.05
CA GLU A 450 -46.87 -23.64 -37.81
C GLU A 450 -45.93 -23.56 -36.59
N LYS A 451 -44.65 -23.96 -36.77
CA LYS A 451 -43.63 -23.88 -35.72
C LYS A 451 -43.24 -22.45 -35.38
N GLU A 452 -43.15 -21.60 -36.39
CA GLU A 452 -42.91 -20.18 -36.18
C GLU A 452 -44.11 -19.53 -35.45
N GLU A 453 -45.34 -19.92 -35.74
CA GLU A 453 -46.53 -19.47 -35.01
C GLU A 453 -46.56 -19.93 -33.54
N SER A 454 -46.20 -21.18 -33.26
CA SER A 454 -46.02 -21.68 -31.88
C SER A 454 -44.96 -20.87 -31.13
N TRP A 455 -43.80 -20.64 -31.77
CA TRP A 455 -42.75 -19.80 -31.23
C TRP A 455 -43.21 -18.37 -30.92
N CYS A 456 -44.12 -17.82 -31.72
CA CYS A 456 -44.65 -16.49 -31.47
C CYS A 456 -45.35 -16.39 -30.13
N ALA A 457 -46.12 -17.43 -29.78
CA ALA A 457 -46.86 -17.52 -28.53
C ALA A 457 -45.91 -17.70 -27.35
N HIS A 458 -44.93 -18.61 -27.46
CA HIS A 458 -43.92 -18.85 -26.43
C HIS A 458 -43.08 -17.60 -26.15
N HIS A 459 -42.61 -16.91 -27.19
CA HIS A 459 -41.91 -15.65 -27.02
C HIS A 459 -42.83 -14.56 -26.42
N ALA A 460 -44.14 -14.56 -26.66
CA ALA A 460 -45.04 -13.62 -26.00
C ALA A 460 -45.16 -13.91 -24.50
N GLN A 461 -45.17 -15.18 -24.11
CA GLN A 461 -45.14 -15.62 -22.72
C GLN A 461 -43.81 -15.28 -22.05
N MET A 462 -42.68 -15.58 -22.72
CA MET A 462 -41.32 -15.29 -22.25
C MET A 462 -41.17 -13.80 -21.89
N ARG A 463 -41.73 -12.91 -22.72
CA ARG A 463 -41.74 -11.48 -22.43
C ARG A 463 -42.54 -11.13 -21.19
N LYS A 464 -43.71 -11.73 -20.99
CA LYS A 464 -44.51 -11.48 -19.79
C LYS A 464 -43.79 -11.97 -18.54
N ASP A 465 -43.14 -13.12 -18.62
CA ASP A 465 -42.37 -13.70 -17.51
C ASP A 465 -41.20 -12.79 -17.13
N LEU A 466 -40.45 -12.32 -18.13
CA LEU A 466 -39.37 -11.36 -17.95
C LEU A 466 -39.91 -9.99 -17.45
N GLU A 467 -41.00 -9.46 -18.00
CA GLU A 467 -41.64 -8.22 -17.50
C GLU A 467 -42.08 -8.37 -16.04
N GLY A 468 -42.59 -9.53 -15.64
CA GLY A 468 -42.94 -9.86 -14.25
C GLY A 468 -41.74 -9.91 -13.31
N ARG A 469 -40.55 -10.20 -13.83
CA ARG A 469 -39.26 -10.12 -13.10
C ARG A 469 -38.66 -8.71 -13.11
N GLY A 470 -39.35 -7.72 -13.70
CA GLY A 470 -38.91 -6.33 -13.75
C GLY A 470 -38.02 -5.98 -14.94
N TYR A 471 -37.90 -6.85 -15.95
CA TYR A 471 -37.21 -6.54 -17.21
C TYR A 471 -38.12 -5.71 -18.14
N SER A 472 -37.66 -4.55 -18.62
CA SER A 472 -38.42 -3.78 -19.63
C SER A 472 -38.06 -4.25 -21.03
N ILE A 473 -39.02 -4.71 -21.82
CA ILE A 473 -38.73 -5.31 -23.13
C ILE A 473 -39.26 -4.44 -24.26
N LYS A 474 -38.36 -3.87 -25.07
CA LYS A 474 -38.70 -3.13 -26.29
C LYS A 474 -38.46 -3.99 -27.51
N LEU A 475 -39.52 -4.29 -28.26
CA LEU A 475 -39.41 -5.09 -29.47
C LEU A 475 -38.95 -4.19 -30.63
N LYS A 476 -37.70 -4.35 -31.08
CA LYS A 476 -37.10 -3.53 -32.15
C LYS A 476 -37.48 -3.99 -33.55
N LEU A 477 -37.76 -5.28 -33.71
CA LEU A 477 -38.14 -5.86 -34.99
C LEU A 477 -39.25 -6.89 -34.77
N LYS A 478 -40.38 -6.68 -35.44
CA LYS A 478 -41.53 -7.59 -35.50
C LYS A 478 -41.80 -7.90 -36.97
N LYS A 479 -41.32 -9.05 -37.46
CA LYS A 479 -41.76 -9.61 -38.75
C LYS A 479 -42.96 -10.52 -38.51
N ASN A 480 -43.73 -10.89 -39.51
CA ASN A 480 -44.82 -11.89 -39.44
C ASN A 480 -44.27 -13.31 -39.69
N ALA A 481 -45.01 -14.36 -39.27
CA ALA A 481 -44.62 -15.75 -39.51
C ALA A 481 -44.76 -16.04 -41.02
N GLY A 482 -43.82 -16.77 -41.60
CA GLY A 482 -43.74 -17.05 -43.03
C GLY A 482 -43.26 -15.89 -43.90
N GLU A 483 -42.96 -14.71 -43.34
CA GLU A 483 -42.49 -13.54 -44.10
C GLU A 483 -41.05 -13.71 -44.58
N LEU A 484 -40.25 -14.51 -43.87
CA LEU A 484 -38.93 -14.94 -44.28
C LEU A 484 -38.85 -16.47 -44.27
N PRO A 485 -38.10 -17.08 -45.20
CA PRO A 485 -37.84 -18.51 -45.14
C PRO A 485 -37.12 -18.84 -43.83
N MET A 486 -37.56 -19.90 -43.15
CA MET A 486 -36.96 -20.34 -41.89
C MET A 486 -35.49 -20.66 -42.11
N ARG A 487 -34.64 -20.15 -41.22
CA ARG A 487 -33.20 -20.33 -41.35
C ARG A 487 -32.83 -21.79 -41.04
N VAL A 488 -32.24 -22.44 -42.03
CA VAL A 488 -31.71 -23.81 -41.92
C VAL A 488 -30.31 -23.78 -41.33
N VAL A 489 -30.03 -24.70 -40.42
CA VAL A 489 -28.78 -24.79 -39.68
C VAL A 489 -28.30 -26.24 -39.71
N SER A 490 -27.05 -26.46 -40.09
CA SER A 490 -26.44 -27.78 -40.01
C SER A 490 -26.45 -28.26 -38.55
N ARG A 491 -27.03 -29.44 -38.29
CA ARG A 491 -26.67 -30.19 -37.08
C ARG A 491 -25.17 -30.45 -37.19
N GLY A 492 -24.37 -29.94 -36.26
CA GLY A 492 -22.97 -30.35 -36.17
C GLY A 492 -22.92 -31.88 -36.27
N LYS A 493 -22.07 -32.43 -37.15
CA LYS A 493 -21.98 -33.88 -37.38
C LYS A 493 -21.55 -34.58 -36.09
N ALA A 494 -22.51 -34.95 -35.26
CA ALA A 494 -22.30 -35.67 -34.00
C ALA A 494 -23.29 -36.83 -33.86
N LYS A 495 -23.53 -37.59 -34.94
CA LYS A 495 -24.14 -38.93 -34.85
C LYS A 495 -23.42 -39.92 -35.77
N ALA A 496 -22.25 -40.41 -35.33
CA ALA A 496 -21.66 -41.65 -35.88
C ALA A 496 -20.94 -42.54 -34.84
N THR A 497 -21.07 -42.31 -33.53
CA THR A 497 -20.40 -43.15 -32.51
C THR A 497 -21.34 -43.80 -31.49
N ARG A 498 -22.67 -43.67 -31.65
CA ARG A 498 -23.64 -44.33 -30.74
C ARG A 498 -24.29 -45.62 -31.27
N ARG A 499 -23.80 -46.19 -32.39
CA ARG A 499 -24.28 -47.49 -32.94
C ARG A 499 -23.21 -48.57 -33.18
N ARG A 500 -22.01 -48.45 -32.62
CA ARG A 500 -20.98 -49.52 -32.63
C ARG A 500 -20.57 -50.06 -31.26
N GLY A 501 -21.25 -49.67 -30.18
CA GLY A 501 -21.03 -50.19 -28.82
C GLY A 501 -21.81 -51.48 -28.47
N ALA A 502 -22.71 -51.95 -29.34
CA ALA A 502 -23.58 -53.11 -29.05
C ALA A 502 -23.21 -54.41 -29.78
N SER A 503 -22.03 -54.52 -30.41
CA SER A 503 -21.61 -55.77 -31.09
C SER A 503 -20.26 -56.36 -30.67
N LEU A 504 -19.61 -55.82 -29.64
CA LEU A 504 -18.34 -56.36 -29.11
C LEU A 504 -18.45 -57.08 -27.76
N SER A 505 -19.62 -57.14 -27.12
CA SER A 505 -19.82 -57.93 -25.88
C SER A 505 -20.24 -59.39 -26.11
N SER A 506 -20.48 -59.82 -27.37
CA SER A 506 -20.88 -61.20 -27.68
C SER A 506 -19.75 -62.12 -28.17
N LYS A 507 -18.50 -61.64 -28.23
CA LYS A 507 -17.33 -62.45 -28.63
C LYS A 507 -16.29 -62.74 -27.54
N LEU A 508 -16.53 -62.34 -26.30
CA LEU A 508 -15.63 -62.60 -25.16
C LEU A 508 -16.16 -63.62 -24.12
N LYS A 509 -17.25 -64.36 -24.44
CA LYS A 509 -17.77 -65.47 -23.61
C LYS A 509 -17.63 -66.86 -24.22
N ARG A 510 -16.76 -67.05 -25.22
CA ARG A 510 -16.53 -68.36 -25.84
C ARG A 510 -15.04 -68.64 -26.07
N LYS A 511 -14.24 -68.44 -25.01
CA LYS A 511 -12.88 -68.98 -24.92
C LYS A 511 -12.45 -69.13 -23.46
N GLU A 512 -13.30 -69.77 -22.67
CA GLU A 512 -12.98 -70.36 -21.37
C GLU A 512 -14.05 -71.43 -21.10
N ARG A 513 -13.82 -72.60 -21.71
CA ARG A 513 -14.30 -73.92 -21.29
C ARG A 513 -13.43 -74.96 -21.97
#